data_AF-A0A6C0H2C7-F1
#
_entry.id   AF-A0A6C0H2C7-F1
#
_cell.length_a   1.000
_cell.length_b   1.000
_cell.length_c   1.000
_cell.angle_alpha   90.00
_cell.angle_beta   90.00
_cell.angle_gamma   90.00
#
_symmetry.space_group_name_H-M   'P 1'
#
loop_
_entity.id
_entity.type
_entity.pdbx_description
1 polymer ?
#
loop_
_entity_poly.entity_id
_entity_poly.type
_entity_poly.pdbx_seq_one_letter_code
_entity_poly.pdbx_strand_id
1 'polypeptide(L)'
;MPYISKKRATEYGYDNPNLQTIQVPDKYPITDAKRWLKENGYLYKNHRKTTNYNRFIQNDVIRGAQYYSKTLPNGIILTFQKF
;
A
#
# COMPACT_ATOMS: atom_id res chain seq x y z
N MET A 1 -6.35 -9.91 5.26
CA MET A 1 -7.49 -9.12 4.76
C MET A 1 -8.19 -9.94 3.69
N PRO A 2 -9.52 -10.02 3.71
CA PRO A 2 -10.28 -10.69 2.66
C PRO A 2 -10.15 -9.91 1.34
N TYR A 3 -10.16 -10.63 0.23
CA TYR A 3 -10.21 -10.01 -1.09
C TYR A 3 -11.62 -9.46 -1.35
N ILE A 4 -11.72 -8.27 -1.95
CA ILE A 4 -13.00 -7.69 -2.37
C ILE A 4 -13.21 -7.84 -3.88
N SER A 5 -14.47 -7.80 -4.32
CA SER A 5 -14.83 -7.79 -5.74
C SER A 5 -14.64 -6.40 -6.35
N LYS A 6 -14.54 -6.32 -7.69
CA LYS A 6 -14.51 -5.04 -8.43
C LYS A 6 -15.72 -4.16 -8.14
N LYS A 7 -16.91 -4.78 -8.11
CA LYS A 7 -18.18 -4.10 -7.75
C LYS A 7 -18.09 -3.43 -6.39
N ARG A 8 -17.60 -4.16 -5.37
CA ARG A 8 -17.46 -3.62 -4.01
C ARG A 8 -16.43 -2.49 -3.93
N ALA A 9 -15.35 -2.57 -4.71
CA ALA A 9 -14.38 -1.49 -4.80
C ALA A 9 -14.98 -0.20 -5.42
N THR A 10 -15.84 -0.33 -6.43
CA THR A 10 -16.61 0.79 -6.98
C THR A 10 -17.60 1.37 -5.97
N GLU A 11 -18.30 0.51 -5.21
CA GLU A 11 -19.21 0.95 -4.14
C GLU A 11 -18.48 1.69 -3.01
N TYR A 12 -17.21 1.35 -2.74
CA TYR A 12 -16.35 2.05 -1.80
C TYR A 12 -15.75 3.35 -2.37
N GLY A 13 -15.98 3.64 -3.66
CA GLY A 13 -15.44 4.83 -4.31
C GLY A 13 -13.92 4.78 -4.49
N TYR A 14 -13.32 3.59 -4.63
CA TYR A 14 -11.89 3.50 -4.90
C TYR A 14 -11.54 4.02 -6.29
N ASP A 15 -10.52 4.88 -6.35
CA ASP A 15 -9.94 5.31 -7.62
C ASP A 15 -9.41 4.12 -8.42
N ASN A 16 -9.41 4.28 -9.75
CA ASN A 16 -8.88 3.28 -10.65
C ASN A 16 -7.85 3.89 -11.61
N PRO A 17 -6.56 3.71 -11.35
CA PRO A 17 -5.96 2.84 -10.33
C PRO A 17 -5.88 3.48 -8.93
N ASN A 18 -5.90 2.67 -7.87
CA ASN A 18 -5.65 3.12 -6.48
C ASN A 18 -4.37 2.56 -5.88
N LEU A 19 -3.84 3.27 -4.89
CA LEU A 19 -2.70 2.83 -4.10
C LEU A 19 -3.14 1.70 -3.15
N GLN A 20 -2.53 0.52 -3.26
CA GLN A 20 -2.91 -0.65 -2.46
C GLN A 20 -1.97 -0.86 -1.28
N THR A 21 -0.65 -0.82 -1.50
CA THR A 21 0.36 -1.06 -0.47
C THR A 21 1.56 -0.15 -0.68
N ILE A 22 2.11 0.37 0.43
CA ILE A 22 3.41 1.03 0.47
C ILE A 22 4.41 0.09 1.14
N GLN A 23 5.56 -0.14 0.52
CA GLN A 23 6.62 -0.98 1.06
C GLN A 23 7.81 -0.10 1.41
N VAL A 24 8.14 -0.04 2.70
CA VAL A 24 9.29 0.72 3.20
C VAL A 24 10.42 -0.27 3.49
N PRO A 25 11.63 -0.08 2.94
CA PRO A 25 12.78 -0.93 3.23
C PRO A 25 13.01 -1.10 4.73
N ASP A 26 13.34 -2.31 5.17
CA ASP A 26 13.54 -2.64 6.58
C ASP A 26 14.76 -1.97 7.22
N LYS A 27 15.72 -1.49 6.41
CA LYS A 27 16.81 -0.60 6.85
C LYS A 27 16.30 0.66 7.55
N TYR A 28 15.06 1.08 7.29
CA TYR A 28 14.42 2.18 8.00
C TYR A 28 13.69 1.66 9.24
N PRO A 29 13.96 2.23 10.43
CA PRO A 29 13.19 1.92 11.63
C PRO A 29 11.68 2.09 11.40
N ILE A 30 10.88 1.22 12.01
CA ILE A 30 9.41 1.26 11.86
C ILE A 30 8.81 2.60 12.31
N THR A 31 9.45 3.27 13.28
CA THR A 31 9.08 4.61 13.76
C THR A 31 9.23 5.66 12.67
N ASP A 32 10.33 5.62 11.93
CA ASP A 32 10.61 6.54 10.83
C ASP A 32 9.69 6.26 9.64
N ALA A 33 9.45 4.98 9.34
CA ALA A 33 8.48 4.58 8.32
C ALA A 33 7.08 5.12 8.62
N LYS A 34 6.60 4.97 9.87
CA LYS A 34 5.29 5.51 10.30
C LYS A 34 5.25 7.03 10.27
N ARG A 35 6.33 7.70 10.68
CA ARG A 35 6.44 9.17 10.61
C ARG A 35 6.33 9.65 9.17
N TRP A 36 7.12 9.08 8.26
CA TRP A 36 7.09 9.42 6.84
C TRP A 36 5.69 9.22 6.24
N LEU A 37 5.04 8.09 6.54
CA LEU A 37 3.67 7.83 6.07
C LEU A 37 2.68 8.88 6.58
N LYS A 38 2.74 9.20 7.88
CA LYS A 38 1.86 10.21 8.49
C LYS A 38 2.08 11.59 7.85
N GLU A 39 3.33 12.00 7.66
CA GLU A 39 3.70 13.28 7.05
C GLU A 39 3.22 13.39 5.59
N ASN A 40 3.16 12.26 4.87
CA ASN A 40 2.69 12.19 3.48
C ASN A 40 1.20 11.84 3.35
N GLY A 41 0.44 11.81 4.46
CA GLY A 41 -1.02 11.57 4.44
C GLY A 41 -1.44 10.11 4.19
N TYR A 42 -0.54 9.14 4.37
CA TYR A 42 -0.82 7.72 4.17
C TYR A 42 -1.26 6.99 5.44
N LEU A 43 -1.94 5.85 5.27
CA LEU A 43 -2.27 4.95 6.37
C LEU A 43 -1.00 4.26 6.90
N TYR A 44 -0.85 4.23 8.22
CA TYR A 44 0.33 3.66 8.89
C TYR A 44 -0.01 2.67 10.04
N LYS A 45 -1.30 2.47 10.34
CA LYS A 45 -1.75 1.59 11.43
C LYS A 45 -1.60 0.11 11.06
N ASN A 46 -2.12 -0.27 9.90
CA ASN A 46 -2.12 -1.65 9.43
C ASN A 46 -0.84 -1.93 8.63
N HIS A 47 0.07 -2.72 9.22
CA HIS A 47 1.31 -3.09 8.56
C HIS A 47 1.72 -4.53 8.86
N ARG A 48 2.52 -5.11 7.97
CA ARG A 48 3.15 -6.43 8.13
C ARG A 48 4.64 -6.31 7.81
N LYS A 49 5.48 -6.85 8.70
CA LYS A 49 6.91 -7.00 8.43
C LYS A 49 7.15 -8.24 7.56
N THR A 50 8.00 -8.08 6.55
CA THR A 50 8.54 -9.14 5.70
C THR A 50 10.06 -9.10 5.79
N THR A 51 10.76 -10.03 5.13
CA THR A 51 12.22 -10.15 5.22
C THR A 51 12.94 -8.83 4.95
N ASN A 52 12.53 -8.07 3.93
CA ASN A 52 13.23 -6.86 3.48
C ASN A 52 12.40 -5.58 3.58
N TYR A 53 11.12 -5.68 3.98
CA TYR A 53 10.20 -4.54 3.93
C TYR A 53 9.17 -4.55 5.07
N ASN A 54 8.83 -3.34 5.51
CA ASN A 54 7.59 -3.05 6.23
C ASN A 54 6.51 -2.68 5.22
N ARG A 55 5.46 -3.50 5.12
CA ARG A 55 4.37 -3.32 4.16
C ARG A 55 3.16 -2.69 4.84
N PHE A 56 2.76 -1.51 4.38
CA PHE A 56 1.65 -0.71 4.90
C PHE A 56 0.49 -0.73 3.92
N ILE A 57 -0.62 -1.35 4.32
CA ILE A 57 -1.79 -1.50 3.45
C ILE A 57 -2.57 -0.19 3.44
N GLN A 58 -2.87 0.30 2.24
CA GLN A 58 -3.64 1.52 2.00
C GLN A 58 -5.09 1.22 1.63
N ASN A 59 -5.32 0.17 0.83
CA ASN A 59 -6.65 -0.28 0.40
C ASN A 59 -6.76 -1.80 0.38
N ASP A 60 -7.99 -2.31 0.45
CA ASP A 60 -8.29 -3.73 0.34
C ASP A 60 -7.82 -4.31 -1.01
N VAL A 61 -7.46 -5.59 -1.00
CA VAL A 61 -6.97 -6.28 -2.20
C VAL A 61 -8.14 -6.62 -3.10
N ILE A 62 -8.12 -6.17 -4.35
CA ILE A 62 -9.20 -6.41 -5.31
C ILE A 62 -8.92 -7.67 -6.12
N ARG A 63 -9.87 -8.61 -6.12
CA ARG A 63 -9.75 -9.87 -6.84
C ARG A 63 -9.67 -9.61 -8.36
N GLY A 64 -8.61 -10.14 -8.99
CA GLY A 64 -8.39 -10.01 -10.43
C GLY A 64 -7.89 -8.62 -10.88
N ALA A 65 -7.40 -7.80 -9.95
CA ALA A 65 -6.73 -6.54 -10.29
C ALA A 65 -5.33 -6.77 -10.86
N GLN A 66 -4.90 -5.88 -11.74
CA GLN A 66 -3.52 -5.80 -12.22
C GLN A 66 -2.72 -4.90 -11.27
N TYR A 67 -1.51 -5.33 -10.93
CA TYR A 67 -0.63 -4.60 -10.02
C TYR A 67 0.53 -3.98 -10.77
N TYR A 68 0.88 -2.76 -10.38
CA TYR A 68 2.08 -2.09 -10.86
C TYR A 68 2.69 -1.26 -9.72
N SER A 69 3.99 -1.01 -9.81
CA SER A 69 4.74 -0.37 -8.74
C SER A 69 5.57 0.79 -9.24
N LYS A 70 5.68 1.82 -8.40
CA LYS A 70 6.60 2.94 -8.57
C LYS A 70 7.59 2.96 -7.41
N THR A 71 8.89 2.87 -7.72
CA THR A 71 9.96 2.98 -6.73
C THR A 71 10.40 4.43 -6.61
N LEU A 72 10.42 4.95 -5.38
CA LEU A 72 10.91 6.28 -5.07
C LEU A 72 12.45 6.26 -4.89
N PRO A 73 13.14 7.42 -5.00
CA PRO A 73 14.60 7.50 -4.85
C PRO A 73 15.12 6.97 -3.50
N ASN A 74 14.32 7.02 -2.44
CA ASN A 74 14.64 6.48 -1.13
C ASN A 74 14.41 4.96 -1.00
N GLY A 75 14.01 4.29 -2.08
CA GLY A 75 13.75 2.85 -2.13
C GLY A 75 12.36 2.44 -1.62
N ILE A 76 11.50 3.39 -1.25
CA ILE A 76 10.09 3.11 -0.93
C ILE A 76 9.36 2.70 -2.21
N ILE A 77 8.57 1.63 -2.14
CA ILE A 77 7.82 1.10 -3.28
C ILE A 77 6.34 1.37 -3.06
N LEU A 78 5.73 2.15 -3.96
CA LEU A 78 4.30 2.38 -4.02
C LEU A 78 3.68 1.34 -4.96
N THR A 79 2.81 0.48 -4.43
CA THR A 79 2.14 -0.58 -5.19
C THR A 79 0.68 -0.19 -5.41
N PHE A 80 0.30 -0.06 -6.68
CA PHE A 80 -1.03 0.30 -7.11
C PHE A 80 -1.76 -0.92 -7.68
N GLN A 81 -3.09 -0.87 -7.66
CA GLN A 81 -3.95 -1.87 -8.27
C GLN A 81 -4.94 -1.21 -9.23
N LYS A 82 -5.12 -1.80 -10.41
CA LYS A 82 -6.06 -1.40 -11.46
C LYS A 82 -7.08 -2.51 -11.67
N PHE A 83 -8.37 -2.19 -11.64
CA PHE A 83 -9.45 -3.17 -11.63
C PHE A 83 -10.59 -2.84 -12.59
#